data_AF-A0AAW0G8E9-F1
#
_entry.id   AF-A0AAW0G8E9-F1
#
_cell.length_a   1.000
_cell.length_b   1.000
_cell.length_c   1.000
_cell.angle_alpha   90.00
_cell.angle_beta   90.00
_cell.angle_gamma   90.00
#
_symmetry.space_group_name_H-M   'P 1'
#
loop_
_entity.id
_entity.type
_entity.pdbx_description
1 polymer ?
#
loop_
_entity_poly.entity_id
_entity_poly.type
_entity_poly.pdbx_seq_one_letter_code
_entity_poly.pdbx_strand_id
1 'polypeptide(L)'
;MYLLGHYLRRITQRHVTPPKHLFFTRKSSPRSGRQSPKPSSQPMFNSLPHPLHLTSFTHVHPSTPESYTTEHLSFTLSVLTVPSLPAAISHINSHSSHHTDCIVTENENHASVFCRGVDSAGTFVNASTRFADGFRFGFGTEVGISTGRIHARGPVGLEGLVIYKYMLKSTDKKGHIVAEFGVGEGKKKYKHTPIEAKTVPF
;
A
#
# COMPACT_ATOMS: atom_id res chain seq x y z
N MET A 1 20.32 -11.73 2.36
CA MET A 1 19.40 -12.10 1.27
C MET A 1 17.99 -11.77 1.74
N TYR A 2 17.36 -10.82 1.07
CA TYR A 2 16.03 -10.33 1.39
C TYR A 2 15.02 -11.00 0.45
N LEU A 3 13.89 -11.45 0.97
CA LEU A 3 12.86 -12.12 0.17
C LEU A 3 11.62 -11.22 0.07
N LEU A 4 11.11 -10.96 -1.13
CA LEU A 4 9.88 -10.17 -1.35
C LEU A 4 8.76 -11.11 -1.82
N GLY A 5 7.61 -11.08 -1.15
CA GLY A 5 6.44 -11.89 -1.47
C GLY A 5 5.16 -11.05 -1.60
N HIS A 6 4.40 -11.21 -2.68
CA HIS A 6 3.07 -10.61 -2.80
C HIS A 6 1.99 -11.56 -2.25
N TYR A 7 1.40 -11.29 -1.07
CA TYR A 7 0.29 -12.02 -0.40
C TYR A 7 0.67 -13.09 0.65
N LEU A 8 -0.08 -13.12 1.78
CA LEU A 8 0.00 -14.12 2.86
C LEU A 8 -1.41 -14.62 3.23
N ARG A 9 -1.68 -15.90 2.95
CA ARG A 9 -2.70 -16.70 3.67
C ARG A 9 -2.01 -17.97 4.18
N ARG A 10 -1.86 -18.06 5.51
CA ARG A 10 -1.57 -19.23 6.36
C ARG A 10 -0.82 -20.40 5.66
N ILE A 11 0.51 -20.47 5.84
CA ILE A 11 1.26 -21.72 5.67
C ILE A 11 1.75 -22.13 7.06
N THR A 12 1.32 -23.31 7.50
CA THR A 12 1.86 -24.02 8.66
C THR A 12 3.34 -24.25 8.45
N GLN A 13 4.16 -23.80 9.40
CA GLN A 13 5.61 -23.99 9.38
C GLN A 13 5.95 -25.48 9.23
N ARG A 14 6.65 -25.83 8.16
CA ARG A 14 7.61 -26.95 8.16
C ARG A 14 8.98 -26.37 7.87
N HIS A 15 9.95 -26.81 8.68
CA HIS A 15 11.31 -26.31 8.82
C HIS A 15 11.99 -25.98 7.49
N VAL A 16 12.14 -24.70 7.19
CA VAL A 16 13.10 -24.15 6.23
C VAL A 16 13.76 -22.97 6.94
N THR A 17 15.10 -22.96 7.02
CA THR A 17 15.86 -21.86 7.62
C THR A 17 15.45 -20.53 6.98
N PRO A 18 14.89 -19.57 7.75
CA PRO A 18 14.34 -18.36 7.17
C PRO A 18 15.46 -17.46 6.62
N PRO A 19 15.24 -16.74 5.50
CA PRO A 19 16.10 -15.63 5.14
C PRO A 19 16.05 -14.59 6.25
N LYS A 20 17.18 -13.91 6.52
CA LYS A 20 17.33 -12.97 7.64
C LYS A 20 16.28 -11.83 7.63
N HIS A 21 15.66 -11.54 6.48
CA HIS A 21 14.61 -10.52 6.33
C HIS A 21 13.65 -10.87 5.18
N LEU A 22 12.36 -10.63 5.39
CA LEU A 22 11.26 -10.98 4.48
C LEU A 22 10.32 -9.77 4.33
N PHE A 23 9.89 -9.47 3.12
CA PHE A 23 9.07 -8.32 2.77
C PHE A 23 7.80 -8.80 2.07
N PHE A 24 6.68 -8.12 2.30
CA PHE A 24 5.47 -8.41 1.56
C PHE A 24 4.75 -7.18 1.04
N THR A 25 4.05 -7.34 -0.06
CA THR A 25 3.34 -6.28 -0.76
C THR A 25 1.91 -6.74 -1.09
N ARG A 26 0.93 -5.83 -1.09
CA ARG A 26 -0.45 -6.09 -1.50
C ARG A 26 -0.82 -5.15 -2.64
N LYS A 27 -1.31 -5.71 -3.73
CA LYS A 27 -1.91 -4.98 -4.86
C LYS A 27 -3.44 -4.98 -4.74
N SER A 28 -4.14 -4.07 -5.40
CA SER A 28 -5.61 -4.08 -5.53
C SER A 28 -6.04 -3.62 -6.92
N SER A 29 -6.89 -4.39 -7.60
CA SER A 29 -7.39 -4.13 -8.96
C SER A 29 -8.89 -4.50 -9.09
N PRO A 30 -9.64 -3.90 -10.04
CA PRO A 30 -11.04 -4.26 -10.32
C PRO A 30 -11.15 -5.59 -11.09
N ARG A 31 -12.11 -6.45 -10.72
CA ARG A 31 -12.30 -7.81 -11.27
C ARG A 31 -12.59 -7.81 -12.79
N SER A 32 -11.85 -8.60 -13.56
CA SER A 32 -12.26 -9.11 -14.88
C SER A 32 -12.06 -10.63 -15.00
N GLY A 33 -12.89 -11.28 -15.81
CA GLY A 33 -13.23 -12.71 -15.76
C GLY A 33 -12.17 -13.71 -16.24
N ARG A 34 -12.34 -14.97 -15.78
CA ARG A 34 -11.48 -16.14 -16.04
C ARG A 34 -11.85 -16.83 -17.37
N GLN A 35 -10.85 -17.17 -18.18
CA GLN A 35 -10.93 -18.29 -19.13
C GLN A 35 -9.63 -19.12 -19.06
N SER A 36 -9.76 -20.44 -19.17
CA SER A 36 -8.69 -21.44 -19.06
C SER A 36 -8.55 -22.24 -20.38
N PRO A 37 -7.34 -22.52 -20.89
CA PRO A 37 -7.18 -23.45 -22.02
C PRO A 37 -6.78 -24.88 -21.59
N LYS A 38 -7.23 -25.86 -22.39
CA LYS A 38 -6.99 -27.32 -22.32
C LYS A 38 -5.56 -27.71 -22.78
N PRO A 39 -5.00 -28.86 -22.36
CA PRO A 39 -3.69 -29.32 -22.84
C PRO A 39 -3.80 -30.32 -24.01
N SER A 40 -2.80 -30.30 -24.91
CA SER A 40 -2.61 -31.29 -26.00
C SER A 40 -1.19 -31.88 -26.01
N SER A 41 -1.15 -33.23 -26.02
CA SER A 41 -0.13 -34.19 -26.52
C SER A 41 1.37 -34.00 -26.24
N GLN A 42 1.98 -34.99 -25.55
CA GLN A 42 3.44 -35.26 -25.48
C GLN A 42 3.81 -36.55 -26.26
N PRO A 43 5.06 -36.73 -26.73
CA PRO A 43 5.59 -38.03 -27.14
C PRO A 43 6.53 -38.67 -26.10
N MET A 44 6.65 -40.00 -26.23
CA MET A 44 7.29 -41.01 -25.37
C MET A 44 8.81 -40.90 -25.18
N PHE A 45 9.30 -41.24 -23.98
CA PHE A 45 10.64 -41.80 -23.74
C PHE A 45 10.61 -42.95 -22.70
N ASN A 46 10.97 -44.16 -23.14
CA ASN A 46 11.37 -45.35 -22.35
C ASN A 46 12.79 -45.12 -21.77
N SER A 47 13.33 -45.74 -20.71
CA SER A 47 13.04 -46.95 -19.92
C SER A 47 13.90 -46.95 -18.63
N LEU A 48 13.30 -47.28 -17.48
CA LEU A 48 13.97 -47.71 -16.22
C LEU A 48 13.09 -48.82 -15.58
N PRO A 49 13.65 -49.81 -14.84
CA PRO A 49 12.96 -51.06 -14.52
C PRO A 49 11.89 -50.92 -13.40
N HIS A 50 11.72 -49.75 -12.82
CA HIS A 50 10.52 -49.30 -12.12
C HIS A 50 10.49 -47.77 -12.27
N PRO A 51 9.49 -47.16 -12.93
CA PRO A 51 9.35 -45.71 -12.89
C PRO A 51 8.97 -45.35 -11.45
N LEU A 52 9.90 -44.77 -10.70
CA LEU A 52 9.51 -43.81 -9.68
C LEU A 52 8.78 -42.72 -10.47
N HIS A 53 7.46 -42.81 -10.52
CA HIS A 53 6.60 -41.77 -11.05
C HIS A 53 6.65 -40.59 -10.06
N LEU A 54 7.82 -39.93 -9.97
CA LEU A 54 7.88 -38.54 -9.58
C LEU A 54 7.29 -37.74 -10.73
N THR A 55 5.97 -37.82 -10.91
CA THR A 55 5.23 -36.64 -11.36
C THR A 55 5.27 -35.63 -10.23
N SER A 56 6.46 -35.09 -9.95
CA SER A 56 6.63 -33.93 -9.10
C SER A 56 6.20 -32.74 -9.92
N PHE A 57 4.88 -32.59 -10.07
CA PHE A 57 4.30 -31.28 -10.36
C PHE A 57 4.57 -30.40 -9.14
N THR A 58 5.73 -29.76 -9.11
CA THR A 58 6.00 -28.75 -8.12
C THR A 58 5.13 -27.54 -8.43
N HIS A 59 4.45 -26.98 -7.43
CA HIS A 59 3.72 -25.71 -7.55
C HIS A 59 4.64 -24.48 -7.76
N VAL A 60 5.93 -24.72 -7.99
CA VAL A 60 6.96 -23.70 -8.16
C VAL A 60 7.30 -23.61 -9.65
N HIS A 61 7.15 -22.41 -10.21
CA HIS A 61 7.50 -22.11 -11.58
C HIS A 61 8.42 -20.88 -11.63
N PRO A 62 9.34 -20.79 -12.61
CA PRO A 62 10.11 -19.58 -12.83
C PRO A 62 9.19 -18.37 -13.01
N SER A 63 9.46 -17.29 -12.27
CA SER A 63 8.72 -16.03 -12.40
C SER A 63 9.16 -15.28 -13.66
N THR A 64 8.21 -14.62 -14.33
CA THR A 64 8.50 -13.67 -15.41
C THR A 64 8.50 -12.23 -14.87
N PRO A 65 9.06 -11.23 -15.60
CA PRO A 65 9.00 -9.84 -15.16
C PRO A 65 7.59 -9.33 -14.86
N GLU A 66 6.59 -9.77 -15.63
CA GLU A 66 5.17 -9.42 -15.45
C GLU A 66 4.59 -10.00 -14.15
N SER A 67 5.19 -11.06 -13.62
CA SER A 67 4.75 -11.69 -12.37
C SER A 67 4.89 -10.74 -11.18
N TYR A 68 5.81 -9.76 -11.23
CA TYR A 68 6.04 -8.79 -10.16
C TYR A 68 5.10 -7.57 -10.23
N THR A 69 4.46 -7.34 -11.37
CA THR A 69 3.44 -6.29 -11.55
C THR A 69 2.02 -6.86 -11.57
N THR A 70 1.83 -8.17 -11.57
CA THR A 70 0.52 -8.82 -11.61
C THR A 70 -0.07 -9.04 -10.21
N GLU A 71 -1.36 -8.74 -10.05
CA GLU A 71 -2.13 -9.15 -8.87
C GLU A 71 -2.82 -10.49 -9.13
N HIS A 72 -2.47 -11.53 -8.37
CA HIS A 72 -2.93 -12.89 -8.65
C HIS A 72 -4.34 -13.22 -8.13
N LEU A 73 -4.83 -12.51 -7.11
CA LEU A 73 -6.13 -12.74 -6.44
C LEU A 73 -6.45 -14.22 -6.15
N SER A 74 -5.42 -15.02 -5.86
CA SER A 74 -5.49 -16.47 -5.72
C SER A 74 -4.35 -16.97 -4.82
N PHE A 75 -4.19 -18.28 -4.66
CA PHE A 75 -3.11 -18.89 -3.89
C PHE A 75 -1.79 -18.97 -4.67
N THR A 76 -1.42 -17.87 -5.34
CA THR A 76 -0.21 -17.72 -6.13
C THR A 76 0.63 -16.59 -5.55
N LEU A 77 1.95 -16.82 -5.43
CA LEU A 77 2.91 -15.90 -4.84
C LEU A 77 4.11 -15.73 -5.79
N SER A 78 4.37 -14.50 -6.21
CA SER A 78 5.64 -14.15 -6.87
C SER A 78 6.70 -13.88 -5.81
N VAL A 79 7.88 -14.48 -5.98
CA VAL A 79 8.98 -14.39 -5.01
C VAL A 79 10.23 -13.85 -5.72
N LEU A 80 10.84 -12.81 -5.13
CA LEU A 80 12.10 -12.25 -5.60
C LEU A 80 13.10 -12.18 -4.45
N THR A 81 14.36 -12.51 -4.75
CA THR A 81 15.46 -12.22 -3.82
C THR A 81 16.14 -10.93 -4.23
N VAL A 82 16.47 -10.09 -3.25
CA VAL A 82 17.17 -8.82 -3.47
C VAL A 82 18.42 -8.70 -2.59
N PRO A 83 19.46 -7.99 -3.06
CA PRO A 83 20.75 -7.97 -2.39
C PRO A 83 20.75 -7.09 -1.12
N SER A 84 19.89 -6.07 -1.05
CA SER A 84 19.90 -5.07 0.02
C SER A 84 18.52 -4.47 0.32
N LEU A 85 18.38 -3.80 1.46
CA LEU A 85 17.16 -3.05 1.81
C LEU A 85 16.86 -1.91 0.81
N PRO A 86 17.83 -1.08 0.37
CA PRO A 86 17.58 -0.09 -0.68
C PRO A 86 17.07 -0.71 -1.99
N ALA A 87 17.59 -1.88 -2.38
CA ALA A 87 17.10 -2.59 -3.56
C ALA A 87 15.65 -3.08 -3.37
N ALA A 88 15.28 -3.53 -2.17
CA ALA A 88 13.90 -3.89 -1.84
C ALA A 88 12.96 -2.68 -1.94
N ILE A 89 13.33 -1.54 -1.34
CA ILE A 89 12.55 -0.29 -1.37
C ILE A 89 12.37 0.18 -2.81
N SER A 90 13.44 0.20 -3.60
CA SER A 90 13.38 0.59 -5.02
C SER A 90 12.44 -0.34 -5.80
N HIS A 91 12.53 -1.66 -5.59
CA HIS A 91 11.66 -2.60 -6.28
C HIS A 91 10.18 -2.37 -5.92
N ILE A 92 9.86 -2.20 -4.64
CA ILE A 92 8.49 -1.95 -4.16
C ILE A 92 7.95 -0.66 -4.80
N ASN A 93 8.69 0.44 -4.73
CA ASN A 93 8.25 1.72 -5.29
C ASN A 93 8.04 1.67 -6.82
N SER A 94 8.72 0.77 -7.53
CA SER A 94 8.57 0.61 -8.98
C SER A 94 7.45 -0.37 -9.41
N HIS A 95 7.07 -1.35 -8.57
CA HIS A 95 6.18 -2.45 -8.98
C HIS A 95 4.88 -2.56 -8.16
N SER A 96 4.85 -2.00 -6.94
CA SER A 96 3.67 -1.98 -6.07
C SER A 96 2.55 -1.10 -6.65
N SER A 97 1.31 -1.31 -6.21
CA SER A 97 0.22 -0.33 -6.43
C SER A 97 0.17 0.76 -5.37
N HIS A 98 1.21 0.86 -4.53
CA HIS A 98 1.28 1.82 -3.42
C HIS A 98 0.16 1.64 -2.37
N HIS A 99 -0.35 0.41 -2.20
CA HIS A 99 -1.43 0.12 -1.25
C HIS A 99 -0.89 -0.21 0.14
N THR A 100 -0.32 -1.41 0.33
CA THR A 100 0.22 -1.80 1.63
C THR A 100 1.42 -2.71 1.47
N ASP A 101 2.52 -2.33 2.10
CA ASP A 101 3.77 -3.08 2.07
C ASP A 101 4.32 -3.23 3.49
N CYS A 102 5.03 -4.33 3.75
CA CYS A 102 5.60 -4.59 5.06
C CYS A 102 7.01 -5.15 5.00
N ILE A 103 7.74 -4.93 6.09
CA ILE A 103 9.05 -5.50 6.39
C ILE A 103 8.95 -6.40 7.62
N VAL A 104 9.63 -7.55 7.57
CA VAL A 104 9.92 -8.39 8.73
C VAL A 104 11.40 -8.25 9.07
N THR A 105 11.69 -7.66 10.23
CA THR A 105 13.06 -7.34 10.68
C THR A 105 13.13 -7.21 12.19
N GLU A 106 14.25 -7.62 12.77
CA GLU A 106 14.62 -7.34 14.18
C GLU A 106 15.49 -6.07 14.32
N ASN A 107 15.93 -5.51 13.18
CA ASN A 107 16.73 -4.29 13.16
C ASN A 107 15.83 -3.05 13.02
N GLU A 108 15.77 -2.25 14.07
CA GLU A 108 14.95 -1.03 14.16
C GLU A 108 15.36 0.05 13.14
N ASN A 109 16.66 0.16 12.82
CA ASN A 109 17.11 1.10 11.79
C ASN A 109 16.58 0.70 10.42
N HIS A 110 16.55 -0.61 10.11
CA HIS A 110 15.96 -1.11 8.86
C HIS A 110 14.45 -0.86 8.81
N ALA A 111 13.74 -1.04 9.92
CA ALA A 111 12.32 -0.74 10.02
C ALA A 111 12.04 0.74 9.72
N SER A 112 12.79 1.65 10.35
CA SER A 112 12.66 3.09 10.13
C SER A 112 12.97 3.49 8.68
N VAL A 113 14.06 2.99 8.11
CA VAL A 113 14.45 3.26 6.71
C VAL A 113 13.40 2.73 5.73
N PHE A 114 12.84 1.55 5.98
CA PHE A 114 11.77 0.99 5.15
C PHE A 114 10.50 1.86 5.19
N CYS A 115 9.99 2.18 6.38
CA CYS A 115 8.75 2.95 6.52
C CYS A 115 8.86 4.36 5.92
N ARG A 116 10.05 4.96 5.94
CA ARG A 116 10.31 6.27 5.33
C ARG A 116 10.58 6.21 3.82
N GLY A 117 11.13 5.09 3.34
CA GLY A 117 11.56 4.93 1.95
C GLY A 117 10.47 4.38 1.02
N VAL A 118 9.54 3.59 1.55
CA VAL A 118 8.43 3.01 0.76
C VAL A 118 7.27 3.99 0.67
N ASP A 119 6.85 4.31 -0.55
CA ASP A 119 5.80 5.28 -0.83
C ASP A 119 4.44 4.58 -1.03
N SER A 120 3.94 3.97 0.03
CA SER A 120 2.64 3.27 0.04
C SER A 120 1.68 3.88 1.03
N ALA A 121 0.38 3.64 0.83
CA ALA A 121 -0.66 4.14 1.72
C ALA A 121 -0.53 3.57 3.15
N GLY A 122 0.05 2.38 3.31
CA GLY A 122 0.48 1.86 4.60
C GLY A 122 1.80 1.10 4.51
N THR A 123 2.72 1.39 5.44
CA THR A 123 3.98 0.67 5.62
C THR A 123 4.02 0.03 7.00
N PHE A 124 4.17 -1.29 7.06
CA PHE A 124 4.09 -2.04 8.32
C PHE A 124 5.42 -2.72 8.68
N VAL A 125 5.67 -2.86 9.97
CA VAL A 125 6.84 -3.56 10.52
C VAL A 125 6.35 -4.74 11.34
N ASN A 126 6.82 -5.95 11.02
CA ASN A 126 6.47 -7.19 11.73
C ASN A 126 4.96 -7.42 11.88
N ALA A 127 4.15 -6.89 10.96
CA ALA A 127 2.71 -7.02 10.94
C ALA A 127 2.20 -7.39 9.55
N SER A 128 1.11 -8.16 9.52
CA SER A 128 0.49 -8.60 8.27
C SER A 128 -0.04 -7.40 7.47
N THR A 129 0.17 -7.38 6.16
CA THR A 129 -0.48 -6.42 5.25
C THR A 129 -2.00 -6.50 5.30
N ARG A 130 -2.57 -7.56 5.90
CA ARG A 130 -4.01 -7.67 6.14
C ARG A 130 -4.59 -6.72 7.17
N PHE A 131 -3.75 -6.05 7.96
CA PHE A 131 -4.21 -5.03 8.90
C PHE A 131 -4.65 -3.73 8.21
N ALA A 132 -4.30 -3.50 6.94
CA ALA A 132 -4.77 -2.34 6.18
C ALA A 132 -6.27 -2.46 5.85
N ASP A 133 -7.09 -1.94 6.76
CA ASP A 133 -8.54 -2.05 6.81
C ASP A 133 -9.08 -1.09 7.88
N GLY A 134 -10.08 -0.29 7.56
CA GLY A 134 -10.56 0.81 8.40
C GLY A 134 -11.14 0.37 9.74
N PHE A 135 -11.82 -0.78 9.80
CA PHE A 135 -12.29 -1.33 11.07
C PHE A 135 -11.11 -1.66 12.00
N ARG A 136 -10.06 -2.30 11.46
CA ARG A 136 -8.84 -2.60 12.22
C ARG A 136 -8.07 -1.35 12.66
N PHE A 137 -8.20 -0.25 11.93
CA PHE A 137 -7.60 1.05 12.28
C PHE A 137 -8.46 1.85 13.28
N GLY A 138 -9.64 1.35 13.66
CA GLY A 138 -10.52 2.03 14.61
C GLY A 138 -11.42 3.09 13.99
N PHE A 139 -11.59 3.11 12.66
CA PHE A 139 -12.49 4.06 11.98
C PHE A 139 -13.97 3.64 12.07
N GLY A 140 -14.23 2.43 12.59
CA GLY A 140 -15.55 1.81 12.66
C GLY A 140 -16.03 1.25 11.32
N THR A 141 -16.01 2.06 10.26
CA THR A 141 -16.32 1.65 8.89
C THR A 141 -15.33 2.28 7.89
N GLU A 142 -15.26 1.73 6.69
CA GLU A 142 -14.56 2.34 5.55
C GLU A 142 -15.46 2.33 4.32
N VAL A 143 -15.33 3.36 3.48
CA VAL A 143 -15.92 3.36 2.13
C VAL A 143 -15.05 2.56 1.17
N GLY A 144 -13.73 2.59 1.39
CA GLY A 144 -12.74 1.88 0.60
C GLY A 144 -11.33 2.28 0.97
N ILE A 145 -10.36 1.87 0.17
CA ILE A 145 -8.94 2.17 0.38
C ILE A 145 -8.44 3.03 -0.79
N SER A 146 -7.86 4.19 -0.48
CA SER A 146 -7.28 5.11 -1.45
C SER A 146 -5.76 4.96 -1.52
N THR A 147 -5.20 4.87 -2.73
CA THR A 147 -3.76 4.97 -2.97
C THR A 147 -3.35 6.35 -3.52
N GLY A 148 -4.32 7.24 -3.71
CA GLY A 148 -4.09 8.61 -4.16
C GLY A 148 -3.30 9.43 -3.12
N ARG A 149 -2.54 10.42 -3.59
CA ARG A 149 -1.73 11.29 -2.73
C ARG A 149 -2.43 12.58 -2.30
N ILE A 150 -3.61 12.85 -2.84
CA ILE A 150 -4.39 14.06 -2.59
C ILE A 150 -5.64 13.65 -1.80
N HIS A 151 -6.06 14.51 -0.86
CA HIS A 151 -7.25 14.35 -0.02
C HIS A 151 -7.14 13.27 1.06
N ALA A 152 -7.33 11.99 0.70
CA ALA A 152 -7.31 10.86 1.63
C ALA A 152 -6.49 9.70 1.07
N ARG A 153 -5.69 9.05 1.92
CA ARG A 153 -4.79 7.95 1.57
C ARG A 153 -4.83 6.86 2.63
N GLY A 154 -4.91 5.61 2.22
CA GLY A 154 -5.17 4.46 3.08
C GLY A 154 -6.67 4.16 3.21
N PRO A 155 -7.08 3.40 4.23
CA PRO A 155 -8.50 3.23 4.58
C PRO A 155 -9.21 4.58 4.73
N VAL A 156 -10.35 4.75 4.07
CA VAL A 156 -11.09 6.02 4.04
C VAL A 156 -12.33 5.91 4.93
N GLY A 157 -12.24 6.51 6.12
CA GLY A 157 -13.37 6.68 7.05
C GLY A 157 -14.13 8.00 6.82
N LEU A 158 -14.92 8.43 7.82
CA LEU A 158 -15.75 9.64 7.75
C LEU A 158 -14.95 10.91 7.40
N GLU A 159 -13.78 11.09 8.00
CA GLU A 159 -12.91 12.25 7.75
C GLU A 159 -12.47 12.38 6.30
N GLY A 160 -12.36 11.26 5.58
CA GLY A 160 -12.04 11.28 4.15
C GLY A 160 -13.22 11.60 3.24
N LEU A 161 -14.44 11.76 3.79
CA LEU A 161 -15.65 12.14 3.04
C LEU A 161 -16.06 13.60 3.27
N VAL A 162 -15.40 14.30 4.19
CA VAL A 162 -15.65 15.71 4.48
C VAL A 162 -14.61 16.59 3.78
N ILE A 163 -14.98 17.83 3.51
CA ILE A 163 -14.08 18.85 3.00
C ILE A 163 -14.36 20.17 3.74
N TYR A 164 -13.39 21.08 3.73
CA TYR A 164 -13.53 22.38 4.36
C TYR A 164 -14.23 23.39 3.44
N LYS A 165 -14.84 24.41 4.06
CA LYS A 165 -15.36 25.61 3.41
C LYS A 165 -14.87 26.82 4.17
N TYR A 166 -14.36 27.83 3.47
CA TYR A 166 -14.04 29.12 4.08
C TYR A 166 -15.32 29.93 4.31
N MET A 167 -15.45 30.47 5.52
CA MET A 167 -16.52 31.38 5.90
C MET A 167 -15.89 32.67 6.40
N LEU A 168 -16.32 33.80 5.83
CA LEU A 168 -15.83 35.13 6.20
C LEU A 168 -17.04 36.00 6.55
N LYS A 169 -17.02 36.60 7.74
CA LYS A 169 -18.00 37.60 8.16
C LYS A 169 -17.31 38.93 8.42
N SER A 170 -17.79 39.97 7.74
CA SER A 170 -17.41 41.34 8.06
C SER A 170 -18.10 41.79 9.34
N THR A 171 -17.36 42.46 10.22
CA THR A 171 -17.93 43.19 11.37
C THR A 171 -18.32 44.62 11.01
N ASP A 172 -17.87 45.14 9.87
CA ASP A 172 -18.23 46.47 9.37
C ASP A 172 -19.62 46.45 8.73
N LYS A 173 -20.46 47.43 9.07
CA LYS A 173 -21.83 47.58 8.55
C LYS A 173 -21.89 47.79 7.04
N LYS A 174 -20.85 48.38 6.44
CA LYS A 174 -20.75 48.60 4.99
C LYS A 174 -20.10 47.42 4.25
N GLY A 175 -19.59 46.44 4.99
CA GLY A 175 -18.77 45.36 4.45
C GLY A 175 -17.33 45.80 4.22
N HIS A 176 -16.38 44.90 4.49
CA HIS A 176 -14.98 45.11 4.15
C HIS A 176 -14.72 44.82 2.68
N ILE A 177 -14.00 45.73 2.00
CA ILE A 177 -13.49 45.52 0.64
C ILE A 177 -11.97 45.40 0.65
N VAL A 178 -11.42 44.62 -0.29
CA VAL A 178 -9.96 44.35 -0.35
C VAL A 178 -9.15 45.64 -0.50
N ALA A 179 -9.65 46.63 -1.25
CA ALA A 179 -8.96 47.90 -1.49
C ALA A 179 -8.67 48.71 -0.22
N GLU A 180 -9.40 48.49 0.88
CA GLU A 180 -9.15 49.16 2.16
C GLU A 180 -7.92 48.61 2.87
N PHE A 181 -7.45 47.41 2.52
CA PHE A 181 -6.37 46.71 3.19
C PHE A 181 -5.09 46.76 2.35
N GLY A 182 -3.93 46.84 3.03
CA GLY A 182 -2.63 46.83 2.36
C GLY A 182 -1.58 47.69 3.05
N VAL A 183 -0.55 48.06 2.29
CA VAL A 183 0.55 48.90 2.74
C VAL A 183 0.34 50.32 2.23
N GLY A 184 0.53 51.32 3.09
CA GLY A 184 0.39 52.74 2.75
C GLY A 184 -0.46 53.52 3.74
N GLU A 185 -0.41 54.84 3.64
CA GLU A 185 -1.20 55.75 4.48
C GLU A 185 -2.71 55.53 4.25
N GLY A 186 -3.48 55.44 5.34
CA GLY A 186 -4.93 55.20 5.29
C GLY A 186 -5.36 53.75 5.03
N LYS A 187 -4.43 52.79 4.83
CA LYS A 187 -4.79 51.36 4.66
C LYS A 187 -4.96 50.64 6.00
N LYS A 188 -5.98 49.78 6.08
CA LYS A 188 -6.21 48.83 7.18
C LYS A 188 -5.17 47.70 7.10
N LYS A 189 -4.66 47.27 8.26
CA LYS A 189 -3.69 46.17 8.35
C LYS A 189 -4.40 44.85 8.64
N TYR A 190 -3.96 43.77 7.98
CA TYR A 190 -4.36 42.43 8.37
C TYR A 190 -3.73 42.07 9.71
N LYS A 191 -4.52 41.47 10.61
CA LYS A 191 -4.02 41.00 11.91
C LYS A 191 -3.49 39.58 11.86
N HIS A 192 -4.07 38.72 11.00
CA HIS A 192 -3.78 37.28 10.90
C HIS A 192 -3.72 36.56 12.26
N THR A 193 -4.49 37.04 13.24
CA THR A 193 -4.54 36.43 14.57
C THR A 193 -5.50 35.25 14.54
N PRO A 194 -5.12 34.07 15.06
CA PRO A 194 -6.03 32.94 15.20
C PRO A 194 -7.26 33.33 16.02
N ILE A 195 -8.43 32.85 15.60
CA ILE A 195 -9.69 33.04 16.32
C ILE A 195 -10.02 31.71 17.00
N GLU A 196 -10.11 31.70 18.33
CA GLU A 196 -10.58 30.54 19.08
C GLU A 196 -12.11 30.55 19.12
N ALA A 197 -12.75 29.78 18.22
CA ALA A 197 -14.20 29.63 18.19
C ALA A 197 -14.56 28.14 18.04
N LYS A 198 -15.41 27.62 18.93
CA LYS A 198 -15.91 26.22 18.89
C LYS A 198 -17.04 26.02 17.90
N THR A 199 -17.74 27.09 17.55
CA THR A 199 -18.83 27.14 16.58
C THR A 199 -18.63 28.34 15.69
N VAL A 200 -19.33 28.39 14.56
CA VAL A 200 -19.38 29.59 13.74
C VAL A 200 -19.94 30.73 14.61
N PRO A 201 -19.19 31.82 14.83
CA PRO A 201 -19.56 32.84 15.82
C PRO A 201 -20.57 33.85 15.24
N PHE A 202 -21.55 33.36 14.47
CA PHE A 202 -22.60 34.14 13.83
C PHE A 202 -23.68 33.28 13.19
#